data_AF-A0A0C2FH21-F1
#
_entry.id   AF-A0A0C2FH21-F1
#
_cell.length_a   1.000
_cell.length_b   1.000
_cell.length_c   1.000
_cell.angle_alpha   90.00
_cell.angle_beta   90.00
_cell.angle_gamma   90.00
#
_symmetry.space_group_name_H-M   'P 1'
#
loop_
_entity.id
_entity.type
_entity.pdbx_description
1 polymer ?
#
loop_
_entity_poly.entity_id
_entity_poly.type
_entity_poly.pdbx_seq_one_letter_code
_entity_poly.pdbx_strand_id
1 'polypeptide(L)' 'ASVFFEDHPVQKWDLRTPIPYTFDESLEEYDKNDVRNALKEIEQKTCVRFKYVASPTGYHINYQKVDSPTL' A
#
# COMPACT_ATOMS: atom_id res chain seq x y z
N ALA A 1 -13.08 -0.86 23.14
CA ALA A 1 -12.58 -2.21 22.79
C ALA A 1 -11.13 -2.07 22.35
N SER A 2 -10.21 -2.84 22.93
CA SER A 2 -8.80 -2.87 22.50
C SER A 2 -8.54 -4.22 21.87
N VAL A 3 -8.12 -4.25 20.60
CA VAL A 3 -7.80 -5.48 19.88
C VAL A 3 -6.37 -5.86 20.25
N PHE A 4 -6.21 -6.87 21.10
CA PHE A 4 -4.93 -7.49 21.41
C PHE A 4 -4.61 -8.55 20.34
N PHE A 5 -3.46 -8.43 19.69
CA PHE A 5 -2.95 -9.41 18.73
C PHE A 5 -1.87 -10.25 19.42
N GLU A 6 -2.26 -11.29 20.16
CA GLU A 6 -1.32 -12.12 20.93
C GLU A 6 -0.65 -13.25 20.14
N ASP A 7 -1.12 -13.61 18.93
CA ASP A 7 -0.64 -14.85 18.25
C ASP A 7 -0.07 -14.65 16.83
N HIS A 8 0.01 -13.42 16.34
CA HIS A 8 0.68 -13.12 15.08
C HIS A 8 1.72 -12.04 15.33
N PRO A 9 3.04 -12.30 15.13
CA PRO A 9 4.02 -11.23 15.20
C PRO A 9 3.57 -10.14 14.23
N VAL A 10 3.33 -8.94 14.74
CA VAL A 10 2.95 -7.79 13.92
C VAL A 10 4.07 -7.61 12.89
N GLN A 11 3.85 -8.09 11.66
CA GLN A 11 4.81 -7.91 10.58
C GLN A 11 4.79 -6.44 10.20
N LYS A 12 5.92 -5.78 10.46
CA LYS A 12 6.11 -4.36 10.16
C LYS A 12 7.13 -4.23 9.04
N TRP A 13 6.89 -3.28 8.16
CA TRP A 13 7.88 -2.85 7.18
C TRP A 13 9.08 -2.20 7.89
N ASP A 14 10.30 -2.38 7.35
CA ASP A 14 11.46 -1.63 7.81
C ASP A 14 11.27 -0.15 7.41
N LEU A 15 11.19 0.72 8.42
CA LEU A 15 10.97 2.15 8.24
C LEU A 15 12.15 2.88 7.60
N ARG A 16 13.33 2.25 7.49
CA ARG A 16 14.51 2.84 6.82
C ARG A 16 14.48 2.67 5.31
N THR A 17 13.65 1.77 4.80
CA THR A 17 13.54 1.49 3.36
C THR A 17 12.16 1.88 2.87
N PRO A 18 12.04 2.61 1.74
CA PRO A 18 10.74 2.89 1.15
C PRO A 18 10.01 1.59 0.78
N ILE A 19 8.74 1.50 1.16
CA ILE A 19 7.88 0.37 0.84
C ILE A 19 7.60 0.39 -0.68
N PRO A 20 7.97 -0.66 -1.43
CA PRO A 20 7.67 -0.73 -2.84
C PRO A 20 6.17 -0.88 -3.07
N TYR A 21 5.63 -0.16 -4.06
CA TYR A 21 4.27 -0.37 -4.54
C TYR A 21 4.19 -0.38 -6.06
N THR A 22 3.18 -1.05 -6.59
CA THR A 22 2.85 -1.08 -8.02
C THR A 22 1.35 -0.93 -8.23
N PHE A 23 0.97 -0.73 -9.49
CA PHE A 23 -0.42 -0.69 -9.93
C PHE A 23 -0.67 -1.82 -10.90
N ASP A 24 -1.77 -2.52 -10.67
CA ASP A 24 -2.34 -3.42 -11.67
C ASP A 24 -2.94 -2.62 -12.85
N GLU A 25 -3.07 -3.29 -13.99
CA GLU A 25 -3.63 -2.70 -15.22
C GLU A 25 -5.12 -2.35 -15.07
N SER A 26 -5.81 -2.93 -14.07
CA SER A 26 -7.21 -2.63 -13.74
C SER A 26 -7.45 -1.21 -13.23
N LEU A 27 -6.42 -0.46 -12.80
CA LEU A 27 -6.59 0.92 -12.36
C LEU A 27 -6.45 1.91 -13.51
N GLU A 28 -7.42 2.82 -13.61
CA GLU A 28 -7.32 4.00 -14.44
C GLU A 28 -6.35 5.03 -13.83
N GLU A 29 -5.88 5.99 -14.62
CA GLU A 29 -4.92 6.99 -14.14
C GLU A 29 -5.52 7.88 -13.04
N TYR A 30 -6.84 8.09 -13.05
CA TYR A 30 -7.55 8.78 -11.97
C TYR A 30 -7.43 8.01 -10.65
N ASP A 31 -7.74 6.70 -10.66
CA ASP A 31 -7.61 5.84 -9.48
C ASP A 31 -6.15 5.80 -8.96
N LYS A 32 -5.17 5.73 -9.87
CA LYS A 32 -3.74 5.79 -9.52
C LYS A 32 -3.37 7.10 -8.82
N ASN A 33 -3.93 8.23 -9.27
CA ASN A 33 -3.69 9.54 -8.66
C ASN A 33 -4.24 9.61 -7.23
N ASP A 34 -5.43 9.07 -6.99
CA ASP A 34 -6.00 9.02 -5.65
C ASP A 34 -5.13 8.19 -4.70
N VAL A 35 -4.64 7.03 -5.15
CA VAL A 35 -3.68 6.23 -4.38
C VAL A 35 -2.40 7.02 -4.09
N ARG A 36 -1.81 7.69 -5.08
CA ARG A 36 -0.59 8.50 -4.89
C ARG A 36 -0.81 9.63 -3.87
N ASN A 37 -1.98 10.28 -3.91
CA ASN A 37 -2.34 11.34 -2.95
C ASN A 37 -2.47 10.78 -1.53
N ALA A 38 -3.12 9.63 -1.37
CA ALA A 38 -3.24 8.96 -0.08
C ALA A 38 -1.86 8.53 0.47
N LEU A 39 -0.99 7.96 -0.38
CA LEU A 39 0.38 7.62 0.00
C LEU A 39 1.16 8.86 0.47
N LYS A 40 1.06 9.97 -0.27
CA LYS A 40 1.69 11.24 0.11
C LYS A 40 1.20 11.77 1.45
N GLU A 41 -0.09 11.65 1.75
CA GLU A 41 -0.64 12.04 3.05
C GLU A 41 -0.04 11.21 4.20
N ILE A 42 0.12 9.90 4.00
CA ILE A 42 0.77 9.01 4.97
C ILE A 42 2.23 9.42 5.18
N GLU A 43 2.97 9.72 4.10
CA GLU A 43 4.35 10.19 4.19
C GLU A 43 4.49 11.52 4.94
N GLN A 44 3.51 12.41 4.83
CA GLN A 44 3.52 13.69 5.54
C GLN A 44 3.30 13.54 7.05
N LYS A 45 2.53 12.53 7.47
CA LYS A 45 2.12 12.33 8.86
C LYS A 45 2.97 11.29 9.60
N THR A 46 3.83 10.57 8.89
CA THR A 46 4.60 9.45 9.43
C THR A 46 6.03 9.43 8.86
N CYS A 47 6.88 8.56 9.42
CA CYS A 47 8.20 8.28 8.84
C CYS A 47 8.17 7.22 7.74
N VAL A 48 7.00 6.68 7.38
CA VAL A 48 6.86 5.71 6.30
C VAL A 48 7.11 6.41 4.96
N ARG A 49 7.76 5.71 4.04
CA ARG A 49 8.05 6.18 2.68
C ARG A 49 7.61 5.12 1.69
N PHE A 50 7.19 5.54 0.50
CA PHE A 50 6.73 4.67 -0.57
C PHE A 50 7.52 4.92 -1.83
N LYS A 51 7.71 3.87 -2.64
CA LYS A 51 8.39 3.98 -3.93
C LYS A 51 7.63 3.20 -4.99
N TYR A 52 7.24 3.89 -6.06
CA TYR A 52 6.66 3.22 -7.22
C TYR A 52 7.73 2.36 -7.91
N VAL A 53 7.38 1.11 -8.18
CA VAL A 53 8.21 0.16 -8.93
C VAL A 53 7.29 -0.60 -9.88
N ALA A 54 7.45 -0.40 -11.20
CA ALA A 54 6.56 -1.01 -12.19
C ALA A 54 6.57 -2.55 -12.14
N SER A 55 7.73 -3.16 -11.88
CA SER A 55 7.89 -4.61 -11.75
C SER A 55 8.67 -4.93 -10.47
N PRO A 56 8.00 -4.95 -9.31
CA PRO A 56 8.65 -5.15 -8.02
C PRO A 56 9.12 -6.61 -7.86
N THR A 57 10.23 -6.81 -7.15
CA THR A 57 10.71 -8.13 -6.73
C THR A 57 10.60 -8.24 -5.20
N GLY A 58 10.14 -9.38 -4.69
CA GLY A 58 9.92 -9.57 -3.25
C GLY A 58 8.64 -8.90 -2.72
N TYR A 59 8.61 -8.60 -1.41
CA TYR A 59 7.44 -8.05 -0.72
C TYR A 59 7.16 -6.61 -1.16
N HIS A 60 5.93 -6.36 -1.62
CA HIS A 60 5.47 -5.05 -2.07
C HIS A 60 3.95 -4.93 -1.89
N ILE A 61 3.43 -3.72 -2.08
CA ILE A 61 1.99 -3.45 -2.11
C ILE A 61 1.52 -3.45 -3.58
N ASN A 62 0.51 -4.26 -3.91
CA ASN A 62 -0.15 -4.20 -5.20
C ASN A 62 -1.54 -3.56 -5.05
N TYR A 63 -1.76 -2.42 -5.72
CA TYR A 63 -3.08 -1.83 -5.81
C TYR A 63 -3.78 -2.39 -7.05
N GLN A 64 -4.96 -2.95 -6.85
CA GLN A 64 -5.79 -3.51 -7.91
C GLN A 64 -7.26 -3.12 -7.69
N LYS A 65 -7.98 -2.91 -8.78
CA LYS A 65 -9.43 -2.74 -8.74
C LYS A 65 -10.06 -4.14 -8.76
N VAL A 66 -10.79 -4.48 -7.72
CA VAL A 66 -11.54 -5.73 -7.66
C VAL A 66 -13.01 -5.37 -7.80
N ASP A 67 -13.64 -5.88 -8.85
CA ASP A 67 -15.09 -5.81 -8.96
C ASP A 67 -15.69 -6.55 -7.76
N SER A 68 -16.34 -5.82 -6.85
CA SER A 68 -17.05 -6.47 -5.75
C SER A 68 -18.30 -7.12 -6.32
N PRO A 69 -18.50 -8.45 -6.16
CA PRO A 69 -19.72 -9.12 -6.63
C PRO A 69 -20.95 -8.79 -5.78
N THR A 70 -20.87 -7.84 -4.84
CA THR A 70 -22.01 -7.37 -4.06
C THR A 70 -22.91 -6.49 -4.93
N LEU A 71 -23.82 -7.17 -5.63
CA LEU A 71 -25.13 -6.69 -6.08
C LEU A 71 -25.99 -6.23 -4.90
#